data_AF-A0A8T1SNN1-F1
#
_entry.id   AF-A0A8T1SNN1-F1
#
_cell.length_a   1.000
_cell.length_b   1.000
_cell.length_c   1.000
_cell.angle_alpha   90.00
_cell.angle_beta   90.00
_cell.angle_gamma   90.00
#
_symmetry.space_group_name_H-M   'P 1'
#
loop_
_entity.id
_entity.type
_entity.pdbx_description
1 polymer ?
#
loop_
_entity_poly.entity_id
_entity_poly.type
_entity_poly.pdbx_seq_one_letter_code
_entity_poly.pdbx_strand_id
1 'polypeptide(L)' 'MAITCTARNPASNSSTTASAKELCAAPPPAPASLLSYCRVKGIVLLLVLGVLSAGIVAVHVLPSREP' A
#
# COMPACT_ATOMS: atom_id res chain seq x y z
N MET A 1 -8.94 -17.24 -19.59
CA MET A 1 -10.40 -17.42 -19.68
C MET A 1 -10.97 -16.21 -20.38
N ALA A 2 -11.68 -16.41 -21.49
CA ALA A 2 -12.31 -15.34 -22.27
C ALA A 2 -13.82 -15.57 -22.28
N ILE A 3 -14.59 -14.51 -22.08
CA ILE A 3 -16.05 -14.54 -22.09
C ILE A 3 -16.52 -13.73 -23.29
N THR A 4 -17.33 -14.37 -24.13
CA THR A 4 -17.96 -13.72 -25.28
C THR A 4 -19.43 -13.46 -24.97
N CYS A 5 -19.86 -12.22 -25.14
CA CYS A 5 -21.26 -11.81 -25.03
C CYS A 5 -21.78 -11.46 -26.42
N THR A 6 -22.93 -12.02 -26.78
CA THR A 6 -23.60 -11.74 -28.05
C THR A 6 -24.98 -11.16 -27.78
N ALA A 7 -25.19 -9.92 -28.21
CA ALA A 7 -26.49 -9.28 -28.20
C ALA A 7 -27.17 -9.46 -29.57
N ARG A 8 -28.46 -9.81 -29.59
CA ARG A 8 -29.26 -9.99 -30.81
C ARG A 8 -30.54 -9.19 -30.74
N ASN A 9 -30.90 -8.61 -31.87
CA ASN A 9 -32.23 -8.12 -32.17
C ASN A 9 -32.71 -8.76 -33.51
N PRO A 10 -33.97 -8.57 -33.93
CA PRO A 10 -34.50 -9.18 -35.15
C PRO A 10 -33.79 -8.79 -36.46
N ALA A 11 -33.14 -7.62 -36.49
CA ALA A 11 -32.47 -7.07 -37.66
C ALA A 11 -30.93 -7.26 -37.62
N SER A 12 -30.32 -7.45 -36.45
CA SER A 12 -28.87 -7.54 -36.33
C SER A 12 -28.38 -8.28 -35.08
N ASN A 13 -27.09 -8.62 -35.11
CA ASN A 13 -26.34 -9.19 -34.00
C ASN A 13 -25.03 -8.44 -33.78
N SER A 14 -24.62 -8.33 -32.53
CA SER A 14 -23.34 -7.77 -32.12
C SER A 14 -22.69 -8.68 -31.08
N SER A 15 -21.39 -8.91 -31.22
CA SER A 15 -20.62 -9.74 -30.31
C SER A 15 -19.43 -8.95 -29.77
N THR A 16 -19.18 -9.08 -28.48
CA THR A 16 -17.98 -8.57 -27.82
C THR A 16 -17.34 -9.69 -27.00
N THR A 17 -16.01 -9.74 -26.99
CA THR A 17 -15.27 -10.74 -26.20
C THR A 17 -14.36 -10.01 -25.23
N ALA A 18 -14.43 -10.37 -23.95
CA ALA A 18 -13.60 -9.84 -22.91
C ALA A 18 -12.72 -10.95 -22.30
N SER A 19 -11.46 -10.63 -22.00
CA SER A 19 -10.53 -11.56 -21.38
C SER A 19 -10.42 -11.27 -19.89
N ALA A 20 -10.61 -12.30 -19.04
CA ALA A 20 -10.42 -12.18 -17.60
C ALA A 20 -8.98 -11.75 -17.25
N LYS A 21 -7.99 -12.09 -18.10
CA LYS A 21 -6.60 -11.66 -17.91
C LYS A 21 -6.42 -10.16 -18.09
N GLU A 22 -7.18 -9.54 -18.98
CA GLU A 22 -7.16 -8.10 -19.23
C GLU A 22 -7.95 -7.36 -18.15
N LEU A 23 -9.13 -7.89 -17.79
CA LEU A 23 -10.01 -7.34 -16.74
C LEU A 23 -9.41 -7.43 -15.34
N CYS A 24 -8.68 -8.51 -15.05
CA CYS A 24 -8.03 -8.74 -13.77
C CYS A 24 -6.52 -8.50 -13.85
N ALA A 25 -6.05 -7.73 -14.83
CA ALA A 25 -4.65 -7.34 -14.90
C ALA A 25 -4.29 -6.65 -13.57
N ALA A 26 -3.33 -7.24 -12.85
CA ALA A 26 -2.85 -6.65 -11.62
C ALA A 26 -2.36 -5.23 -11.94
N PRO A 27 -2.69 -4.22 -11.12
CA PRO A 27 -2.14 -2.90 -11.30
C PRO A 27 -0.61 -3.01 -11.42
N PRO A 28 0.02 -2.24 -12.32
CA PRO A 28 1.47 -2.29 -12.48
C PRO A 28 2.12 -2.10 -11.11
N PRO A 29 3.25 -2.78 -10.83
CA PRO A 29 3.93 -2.60 -9.55
C PRO A 29 4.10 -1.10 -9.32
N ALA A 30 3.61 -0.63 -8.16
CA ALA A 30 3.68 0.77 -7.82
C ALA A 30 5.14 1.23 -7.98
N PRO A 31 5.39 2.41 -8.57
CA PRO A 31 6.75 2.91 -8.74
C PRO A 31 7.46 2.89 -7.39
N ALA A 32 8.71 2.39 -7.37
CA ALA A 32 9.52 2.24 -6.16
C ALA A 32 9.58 3.51 -5.29
N SER A 33 9.34 4.67 -5.90
CA SER A 33 9.23 5.98 -5.26
C SER A 33 8.12 6.09 -4.21
N LEU A 34 6.99 5.40 -4.35
CA LEU A 34 5.90 5.40 -3.35
C LEU A 34 6.25 4.55 -2.12
N LEU A 35 7.00 3.47 -2.32
CA LEU A 35 7.50 2.63 -1.23
C LEU A 35 8.51 3.38 -0.36
N SER A 36 9.29 4.27 -0.98
CA SER A 36 10.28 5.13 -0.31
C SER A 36 9.62 6.10 0.67
N TYR A 37 8.55 6.80 0.30
CA TYR A 37 7.90 7.76 1.20
C TYR A 37 7.32 7.10 2.45
N CYS A 38 6.63 5.96 2.30
CA CYS A 38 6.08 5.21 3.44
C CYS A 38 7.19 4.60 4.32
N ARG A 39 8.26 4.07 3.72
CA ARG A 39 9.42 3.55 4.46
C ARG A 39 10.15 4.65 5.23
N VAL A 40 10.42 5.79 4.60
CA VAL A 40 11.10 6.93 5.22
C VAL A 40 10.26 7.47 6.37
N LYS A 41 8.94 7.65 6.17
CA LYS A 41 8.03 8.11 7.21
C LYS A 41 7.99 7.15 8.41
N GLY A 42 8.02 5.84 8.17
CA GLY A 42 8.13 4.83 9.22
C GLY A 42 9.46 4.91 10.00
N ILE A 43 10.58 5.06 9.30
CA ILE A 43 11.92 5.18 9.93
C ILE A 43 12.00 6.45 10.78
N VAL A 44 11.54 7.58 10.26
CA VAL A 44 11.52 8.86 10.99
C VAL A 44 10.67 8.75 12.26
N LEU A 45 9.49 8.12 12.18
CA LEU A 45 8.64 7.93 13.35
C LEU A 45 9.33 7.07 14.44
N LEU A 46 9.99 5.99 14.05
CA LEU A 46 10.74 5.13 15.00
C LEU A 46 11.90 5.89 15.66
N LEU A 47 12.63 6.71 14.89
CA LEU A 47 13.72 7.54 15.43
C LEU A 47 13.20 8.55 16.46
N VAL A 48 12.12 9.27 16.14
CA VAL A 48 11.51 10.24 17.06
C VAL A 48 11.06 9.55 18.35
N LEU A 49 10.42 8.39 18.23
CA LEU A 49 9.96 7.63 19.39
C LEU A 49 11.11 7.12 20.25
N GLY A 50 12.20 6.67 19.62
CA GLY A 50 13.42 6.24 20.30
C GLY A 50 14.09 7.38 21.07
N VAL A 51 14.24 8.55 20.45
CA VAL A 51 14.83 9.73 21.10
C VAL A 51 13.95 10.21 22.26
N LEU A 52 12.63 10.27 22.06
CA LEU A 52 11.70 10.71 23.10
C LEU A 52 11.71 9.77 24.30
N SER A 53 11.67 8.45 24.07
CA SER A 53 11.72 7.46 25.15
C SER A 53 13.04 7.50 25.92
N ALA A 54 14.18 7.61 25.22
CA ALA A 54 15.49 7.76 25.87
C ALA A 54 15.56 9.03 26.74
N GLY A 55 15.03 10.16 26.24
CA GLY A 55 14.95 11.40 27.00
C GLY A 55 14.09 11.27 28.26
N ILE A 56 12.92 10.64 28.16
CA ILE A 56 12.03 10.38 29.30
C ILE A 56 12.73 9.52 30.35
N VAL A 57 13.41 8.44 29.95
CA VAL A 57 14.13 7.58 30.89
C VAL A 57 15.28 8.33 31.57
N ALA A 58 16.05 9.12 30.81
CA ALA A 58 17.14 9.92 31.34
C ALA A 58 16.67 10.97 32.38
N VAL A 59 15.52 11.59 32.15
CA VAL A 59 15.00 12.66 33.04
C VAL A 59 14.18 12.12 34.20
N HIS A 60 13.48 10.99 34.03
CA HIS A 60 12.53 10.51 35.05
C HIS A 60 13.00 9.27 35.81
N VAL A 61 13.84 8.43 35.21
CA VAL A 61 14.24 7.14 35.81
C VAL A 61 15.64 7.21 36.40
N LEU A 62 16.58 7.84 35.70
CA LEU A 62 17.97 7.96 36.17
C LEU A 62 18.10 8.79 37.46
N PRO A 63 17.49 9.98 37.62
CA PRO A 63 17.61 10.75 38.86
C PRO A 63 16.84 10.12 40.04
N SER A 64 15.88 9.22 39.79
CA SER A 64 15.24 8.42 40.85
C SER A 64 16.08 7.20 41.27
N ARG A 65 17.21 6.96 40.59
CA ARG A 65 18.13 5.84 40.81
C ARG A 65 19.47 6.29 41.42
N GLU A 66 19.58 7.57 41.78
CA GLU A 66 20.65 8.05 42.67
C GLU A 66 20.35 7.56 44.12
N PRO A 67 21.36 7.02 44.85
CA PRO A 67 21.18 6.47 46.20
C PRO A 67 20.87 7.51 47.28
#